data_AF-A0A0K0DYV7-F1
#
_entry.id   AF-A0A0K0DYV7-F1
#
_cell.length_a   1.000
_cell.length_b   1.000
_cell.length_c   1.000
_cell.angle_alpha   90.00
_cell.angle_beta   90.00
_cell.angle_gamma   90.00
#
_symmetry.space_group_name_H-M   'P 1'
#
loop_
_entity.id
_entity.type
_entity.pdbx_description
1 polymer ?
#
loop_
_entity_poly.entity_id
_entity_poly.type
_entity_poly.pdbx_seq_one_letter_code
_entity_poly.pdbx_strand_id
1 'polypeptide(L)'
;MHYFTFWTFVFIYLFGVPITESGDSKICNAAGDCTGELVCLKEVARSIDGSLGNFCGQKCTQNTVVDDCGPNETCETKKDIDDKDTLSCVKSADCITDAYCLKINPDKPICNLFTLKCIGTGITTTESIPTTPKKVISTVTPCEDFVVGGPYDCKSNQNRCKDPIWLDLMREKCKKTCGYCGKGTESGGTSVGCNDHLSDCSKYNYLCKNPAYVTFMKQNCPATCNYC
;
A
#
# COMPACT_ATOMS: atom_id res chain seq x y z
N MET A 1 22.90 -7.18 48.29
CA MET A 1 21.54 -7.59 47.84
C MET A 1 20.78 -6.50 47.05
N HIS A 2 21.34 -5.31 46.80
CA HIS A 2 20.65 -4.22 46.08
C HIS A 2 20.74 -4.24 44.54
N TYR A 3 21.55 -5.14 43.96
CA TYR A 3 21.74 -5.19 42.51
C TYR A 3 20.59 -5.92 41.78
N PHE A 4 19.90 -6.82 42.48
CA PHE A 4 18.84 -7.65 41.89
C PHE A 4 17.55 -6.86 41.65
N THR A 5 17.23 -5.89 42.52
CA THR A 5 16.04 -5.05 42.39
C THR A 5 16.16 -4.05 41.23
N PHE A 6 17.36 -3.55 40.94
CA PHE A 6 17.55 -2.60 39.84
C PHE A 6 17.32 -3.26 38.47
N TRP A 7 17.79 -4.49 38.28
CA TRP A 7 17.54 -5.25 37.04
C TRP A 7 16.06 -5.62 36.87
N THR A 8 15.32 -5.89 37.94
CA THR A 8 13.86 -6.11 37.83
C THR A 8 13.11 -4.86 37.44
N PHE A 9 13.53 -3.67 37.89
CA PHE A 9 12.90 -2.40 37.46
C PHE A 9 13.22 -2.06 36.00
N VAL A 10 14.45 -2.34 35.54
CA VAL A 10 14.82 -2.17 34.12
C VAL A 10 14.09 -3.17 33.23
N PHE A 11 13.90 -4.43 33.68
CA PHE A 11 13.06 -5.39 32.97
C PHE A 11 11.59 -4.95 32.95
N ILE A 12 11.01 -4.46 34.04
CA ILE A 12 9.62 -3.96 34.01
C ILE A 12 9.48 -2.73 33.09
N TYR A 13 10.51 -1.89 32.97
CA TYR A 13 10.51 -0.77 32.02
C TYR A 13 10.71 -1.19 30.56
N LEU A 14 11.46 -2.26 30.28
CA LEU A 14 11.67 -2.78 28.92
C LEU A 14 10.53 -3.68 28.42
N PHE A 15 9.80 -4.34 29.33
CA PHE A 15 8.60 -5.13 29.02
C PHE A 15 7.29 -4.35 29.21
N GLY A 16 7.37 -3.12 29.74
CA GLY A 16 6.25 -2.20 29.94
C GLY A 16 6.05 -1.19 28.82
N VAL A 17 6.89 -1.21 27.77
CA VAL A 17 6.56 -0.52 26.52
C VAL A 17 5.44 -1.34 25.88
N PRO A 18 4.20 -0.83 25.75
CA PRO A 18 3.26 -1.48 24.88
C PRO A 18 3.93 -1.46 23.51
N ILE A 19 4.37 -2.62 23.03
CA ILE A 19 4.45 -2.86 21.61
C ILE A 19 3.03 -2.62 21.12
N THR A 20 2.73 -1.36 20.80
CA THR A 20 1.60 -1.02 19.98
C THR A 20 1.94 -1.69 18.66
N GLU A 21 1.47 -2.93 18.47
CA GLU A 21 1.21 -3.43 17.14
C GLU A 21 0.57 -2.25 16.41
N SER A 22 1.23 -1.70 15.40
CA SER A 22 0.65 -0.61 14.62
C SER A 22 -0.66 -1.16 14.08
N GLY A 23 -1.75 -0.82 14.77
CA GLY A 23 -2.98 -1.58 14.63
C GLY A 23 -3.47 -1.45 13.21
N ASP A 24 -3.87 -2.56 12.60
CA ASP A 24 -4.59 -2.49 11.34
C ASP A 24 -5.76 -1.49 11.46
N SER A 25 -6.02 -0.72 10.40
CA SER A 25 -7.28 0.01 10.30
C SER A 25 -8.45 -0.97 10.27
N LYS A 26 -9.67 -0.45 10.45
CA LYS A 26 -10.89 -1.22 10.26
C LYS A 26 -12.04 -0.31 9.85
N ILE A 27 -13.07 -0.94 9.29
CA ILE A 27 -14.36 -0.29 9.08
C ILE A 27 -14.99 -0.03 10.47
N CYS A 28 -15.58 1.14 10.63
CA CYS A 28 -16.20 1.58 11.89
C CYS A 28 -17.61 2.13 11.64
N ASN A 29 -18.49 2.00 12.63
CA ASN A 29 -19.86 2.52 12.63
C ASN A 29 -20.12 3.43 13.84
N ALA A 30 -19.21 3.46 14.83
CA ALA A 30 -19.26 4.34 15.98
C ALA A 30 -17.84 4.78 16.40
N ALA A 31 -17.75 5.89 17.16
CA ALA A 31 -16.47 6.43 17.60
C ALA A 31 -15.67 5.41 18.43
N GLY A 32 -16.36 4.62 19.26
CA GLY A 32 -15.77 3.59 20.11
C GLY A 32 -15.28 2.34 19.38
N ASP A 33 -15.53 2.21 18.07
CA ASP A 33 -14.97 1.10 17.31
C ASP A 33 -13.45 1.28 17.19
N CYS A 34 -12.96 2.49 16.96
CA CYS A 34 -11.52 2.73 16.79
C CYS A 34 -10.81 2.72 18.14
N THR A 35 -9.74 1.93 18.24
CA THR A 35 -8.96 1.74 19.48
C THR A 35 -7.71 2.61 19.49
N GLY A 36 -7.20 2.94 20.68
CA GLY A 36 -6.01 3.77 20.82
C GLY A 36 -6.28 5.23 20.43
N GLU A 37 -5.41 5.81 19.61
CA GLU A 37 -5.51 7.20 19.15
C GLU A 37 -6.25 7.35 17.81
N LEU A 38 -6.80 6.25 17.28
CA LEU A 38 -7.51 6.23 16.02
C LEU A 38 -8.91 6.86 16.14
N VAL A 39 -9.35 7.49 15.06
CA VAL A 39 -10.69 8.06 14.93
C VAL A 39 -11.41 7.49 13.73
N CYS A 40 -12.71 7.27 13.90
CA CYS A 40 -13.58 6.80 12.83
C CYS A 40 -13.87 7.96 11.87
N LEU A 41 -13.10 8.04 10.79
CA LEU A 41 -13.28 9.03 9.73
C LEU A 41 -14.48 8.62 8.89
N LYS A 42 -15.45 9.51 8.74
CA LYS A 42 -16.67 9.22 7.98
C LYS A 42 -16.52 9.60 6.50
N GLU A 43 -17.33 8.95 5.66
CA GLU A 43 -17.51 9.31 4.24
C GLU A 43 -16.19 9.35 3.44
N VAL A 44 -15.27 8.43 3.74
CA VAL A 44 -14.02 8.25 3.01
C VAL A 44 -14.29 7.39 1.77
N ALA A 45 -13.89 7.87 0.61
CA ALA A 45 -13.99 7.10 -0.62
C ALA A 45 -13.01 5.92 -0.61
N ARG A 46 -13.49 4.73 -0.94
CA ARG A 46 -12.63 3.57 -1.24
C ARG A 46 -11.99 3.74 -2.61
N SER A 47 -10.70 3.42 -2.72
CA SER A 47 -10.01 3.54 -4.01
C SER A 47 -10.39 2.48 -5.04
N ILE A 48 -11.07 1.42 -4.61
CA ILE A 48 -11.46 0.29 -5.48
C ILE A 48 -12.70 0.64 -6.32
N ASP A 49 -13.72 1.25 -5.70
CA ASP A 49 -15.03 1.47 -6.31
C ASP A 49 -15.59 2.90 -6.13
N GLY A 50 -14.88 3.76 -5.39
CA GLY A 50 -15.34 5.10 -5.05
C GLY A 50 -16.50 5.12 -4.05
N SER A 51 -16.93 3.97 -3.52
CA SER A 51 -17.98 3.92 -2.52
C SER A 51 -17.51 4.59 -1.24
N LEU A 52 -18.43 5.31 -0.59
CA LEU A 52 -18.16 5.96 0.67
C LEU A 52 -18.28 4.94 1.80
N GLY A 53 -17.30 4.93 2.68
CA GLY A 53 -17.29 4.15 3.91
C GLY A 53 -16.62 4.90 5.04
N ASN A 54 -16.67 4.32 6.24
CA ASN A 54 -16.03 4.91 7.41
C ASN A 54 -14.90 3.99 7.87
N PHE A 55 -13.75 4.57 8.21
CA PHE A 55 -12.55 3.81 8.55
C PHE A 55 -11.81 4.45 9.71
N CYS A 56 -11.19 3.62 10.55
CA CYS A 56 -10.31 4.08 11.60
C CYS A 56 -9.00 4.61 11.01
N GLY A 57 -8.71 5.89 11.20
CA GLY A 57 -7.45 6.50 10.78
C GLY A 57 -6.82 7.29 11.92
N GLN A 58 -5.52 7.52 11.80
CA GLN A 58 -4.79 8.33 12.77
C GLN A 58 -4.96 9.82 12.45
N LYS A 59 -5.12 10.64 13.49
CA LYS A 59 -5.12 12.09 13.34
C LYS A 59 -3.72 12.58 13.00
N CYS A 60 -3.63 13.59 12.17
CA CYS A 60 -2.38 14.33 11.95
C CYS A 60 -2.39 15.66 12.70
N THR A 61 -1.21 16.27 12.84
CA THR A 61 -1.09 17.67 13.25
C THR A 61 -0.51 18.52 12.13
N GLN A 62 -0.86 19.81 12.09
CA GLN A 62 -0.31 20.76 11.11
C GLN A 62 1.22 20.93 11.24
N ASN A 63 1.80 20.59 12.39
CA ASN A 63 3.24 20.73 12.65
C ASN A 63 4.04 19.49 12.24
N THR A 64 3.38 18.33 12.12
CA THR A 64 3.99 17.03 11.83
C THR A 64 3.50 16.44 10.52
N VAL A 65 2.91 17.24 9.62
CA VAL A 65 2.32 16.75 8.34
C VAL A 65 3.32 15.91 7.54
N VAL A 66 4.58 16.33 7.45
CA VAL A 66 5.59 15.59 6.69
C VAL A 66 5.89 14.23 7.34
N ASP A 67 5.92 14.18 8.67
CA ASP A 67 6.18 12.95 9.41
C ASP A 67 4.94 12.04 9.37
N ASP A 68 3.78 12.56 9.76
CA ASP A 68 2.50 11.86 9.82
C ASP A 68 2.00 11.40 8.44
N CYS A 69 1.92 12.34 7.49
CA CYS A 69 1.29 12.12 6.20
C CYS A 69 2.29 11.81 5.08
N GLY A 70 3.53 12.27 5.20
CA GLY A 70 4.53 12.25 4.12
C GLY A 70 4.71 13.61 3.41
N PRO A 71 5.82 13.78 2.67
CA PRO A 71 6.29 15.09 2.19
C PRO A 71 5.41 15.77 1.12
N ASN A 72 4.46 15.05 0.52
CA ASN A 72 3.57 15.58 -0.52
C ASN A 72 2.09 15.43 -0.14
N GLU A 73 1.81 15.22 1.15
CA GLU A 73 0.45 15.09 1.66
C GLU A 73 0.05 16.32 2.46
N THR A 74 -1.25 16.45 2.70
CA THR A 74 -1.86 17.56 3.41
C THR A 74 -2.64 17.01 4.59
N CYS A 75 -2.56 17.70 5.72
CA CYS A 75 -3.37 17.42 6.89
C CYS A 75 -4.61 18.33 6.83
N GLU A 76 -5.77 17.75 6.53
CA GLU A 76 -7.00 18.50 6.23
C GLU A 76 -8.07 18.22 7.28
N THR A 77 -8.98 19.16 7.47
CA THR A 77 -10.18 18.94 8.29
C THR A 77 -11.10 17.96 7.56
N LYS A 78 -11.34 16.81 8.20
CA LYS A 78 -12.35 15.81 7.84
C LYS A 78 -13.38 15.72 8.97
N LYS A 79 -14.49 15.05 8.72
CA LYS A 79 -15.47 14.73 9.74
C LYS A 79 -15.20 13.35 10.32
N ASP A 80 -15.33 13.22 11.64
CA ASP A 80 -15.48 11.91 12.27
C ASP A 80 -16.95 11.44 12.21
N ILE A 81 -17.19 10.22 12.68
CA ILE A 81 -18.53 9.61 12.72
C ILE A 81 -19.55 10.36 13.60
N ASP A 82 -19.08 11.23 14.51
CA ASP A 82 -19.91 12.08 15.37
C ASP A 82 -20.07 13.52 14.80
N ASP A 83 -19.72 13.74 13.52
CA ASP A 83 -19.73 15.05 12.86
C ASP A 83 -18.76 16.11 13.44
N LYS A 84 -17.79 15.68 14.26
CA LYS A 84 -16.75 16.56 14.79
C LYS A 84 -15.65 16.76 13.76
N ASP A 85 -15.09 17.96 13.75
CA ASP A 85 -13.93 18.27 12.91
C ASP A 85 -12.68 17.58 13.47
N THR A 86 -12.02 16.79 12.63
CA THR A 86 -10.76 16.12 12.94
C THR A 86 -9.77 16.32 11.82
N LEU A 87 -8.51 16.55 12.17
CA LEU A 87 -7.43 16.64 11.18
C LEU A 87 -7.00 15.24 10.74
N SER A 88 -6.92 15.02 9.43
CA SER A 88 -6.53 13.73 8.84
C SER A 88 -5.80 13.90 7.51
N CYS A 89 -4.87 12.98 7.21
CA CYS A 89 -4.22 12.88 5.90
C CYS A 89 -5.00 11.96 4.94
N VAL A 90 -6.03 11.27 5.43
CA VAL A 90 -6.81 10.31 4.65
C VAL A 90 -7.65 11.04 3.61
N LYS A 91 -7.33 10.80 2.33
CA LYS A 91 -8.09 11.30 1.17
C LYS A 91 -8.97 10.20 0.57
N SER A 92 -8.46 8.97 0.61
CA SER A 92 -9.12 7.74 0.17
C SER A 92 -8.61 6.58 1.03
N ALA A 93 -9.41 5.54 1.17
CA ALA A 93 -8.97 4.29 1.78
C ALA A 93 -8.43 3.37 0.67
N ASP A 94 -7.11 3.32 0.54
CA ASP A 94 -6.42 2.40 -0.39
C ASP A 94 -6.13 1.06 0.30
N CYS A 95 -5.93 1.07 1.62
CA CYS A 95 -5.70 -0.12 2.43
C CYS A 95 -6.45 -0.07 3.76
N ILE A 96 -6.57 -1.23 4.38
CA ILE A 96 -7.13 -1.40 5.73
C ILE A 96 -6.12 -2.12 6.62
N THR A 97 -5.43 -3.12 6.08
CA THR A 97 -4.49 -3.93 6.85
C THR A 97 -3.14 -4.03 6.16
N ASP A 98 -2.09 -4.28 6.94
CA ASP A 98 -0.76 -4.62 6.40
C ASP A 98 -0.84 -5.88 5.56
N ALA A 99 -1.64 -6.86 5.98
CA ALA A 99 -1.88 -8.07 5.22
C ALA A 99 -2.49 -7.80 3.84
N TYR A 100 -3.32 -6.76 3.69
CA TYR A 100 -3.80 -6.30 2.39
C TYR A 100 -2.67 -5.69 1.58
N CYS A 101 -1.89 -4.79 2.17
CA CYS A 101 -0.76 -4.14 1.50
C CYS A 101 0.30 -5.14 1.01
N LEU A 102 0.72 -6.07 1.87
CA LEU A 102 1.64 -7.15 1.54
C LEU A 102 1.13 -8.03 0.39
N LYS A 103 -0.19 -8.25 0.31
CA LYS A 103 -0.83 -9.02 -0.77
C LYS A 103 -0.91 -8.27 -2.09
N ILE A 104 -1.01 -6.94 -2.08
CA ILE A 104 -1.10 -6.09 -3.27
C ILE A 104 0.29 -5.72 -3.80
N ASN A 105 1.22 -5.38 -2.92
CA ASN A 105 2.58 -5.02 -3.27
C ASN A 105 3.56 -5.39 -2.13
N PRO A 106 4.36 -6.46 -2.29
CA PRO A 106 5.36 -6.83 -1.29
C PRO A 106 6.41 -5.75 -0.98
N ASP A 107 6.66 -4.81 -1.91
CA ASP A 107 7.57 -3.67 -1.69
C ASP A 107 6.94 -2.56 -0.84
N LYS A 108 5.61 -2.60 -0.66
CA LYS A 108 4.83 -1.66 0.17
C LYS A 108 3.94 -2.41 1.16
N PRO A 109 4.51 -3.15 2.13
CA PRO A 109 3.74 -4.10 2.94
C PRO A 109 2.95 -3.45 4.09
N ILE A 110 3.14 -2.16 4.36
CA ILE A 110 2.58 -1.47 5.52
C ILE A 110 1.42 -0.58 5.08
N CYS A 111 0.28 -0.69 5.75
CA CYS A 111 -0.83 0.23 5.63
C CYS A 111 -0.62 1.39 6.60
N ASN A 112 -0.24 2.55 6.08
CA ASN A 112 -0.07 3.75 6.91
C ASN A 112 -1.44 4.22 7.43
N LEU A 113 -1.63 4.26 8.76
CA LEU A 113 -2.89 4.67 9.39
C LEU A 113 -3.23 6.16 9.27
N PHE A 114 -2.23 7.03 9.07
CA PHE A 114 -2.46 8.45 8.83
C PHE A 114 -3.04 8.70 7.44
N THR A 115 -2.61 7.93 6.43
CA THR A 115 -3.00 8.16 5.03
C THR A 115 -3.96 7.11 4.46
N LEU A 116 -4.07 5.95 5.10
CA LEU A 116 -4.68 4.71 4.58
C LEU A 116 -4.15 4.29 3.22
N LYS A 117 -2.83 4.40 3.04
CA LYS A 117 -2.09 4.01 1.83
C LYS A 117 -1.04 2.97 2.15
N CYS A 118 -0.81 2.06 1.20
CA CYS A 118 0.31 1.13 1.29
C CYS A 118 1.63 1.87 1.07
N ILE A 119 2.55 1.76 2.02
CA ILE A 119 3.88 2.36 1.99
C ILE A 119 4.97 1.29 2.16
N GLY A 120 6.17 1.62 1.68
CA GLY A 120 7.36 0.79 1.90
C GLY A 120 7.91 0.99 3.30
N THR A 121 8.72 0.04 3.75
CA THR A 121 9.37 0.02 5.08
C THR A 121 10.38 1.18 5.31
N GLY A 122 10.63 2.02 4.30
CA GLY A 122 11.66 3.08 4.32
C GLY A 122 11.17 4.51 4.58
N ILE A 123 9.91 4.72 4.98
CA ILE A 123 9.34 6.05 5.18
C ILE A 123 8.57 6.05 6.52
N THR A 124 9.11 6.77 7.49
CA THR A 124 8.47 7.14 8.78
C THR A 124 8.29 6.03 9.83
N THR A 125 9.32 5.85 10.67
CA THR A 125 9.31 6.15 12.13
C THR A 125 10.62 5.61 12.70
N THR A 126 11.41 6.51 13.27
CA THR A 126 12.73 6.27 13.84
C THR A 126 12.64 5.34 15.06
N GLU A 127 12.77 4.04 14.86
CA GLU A 127 13.20 3.12 15.91
C GLU A 127 14.21 2.12 15.32
N SER A 128 15.46 2.26 15.76
CA SER A 128 16.61 1.51 15.30
C SER A 128 16.58 0.06 15.81
N ILE A 129 16.15 -0.89 14.97
CA ILE A 129 16.49 -2.30 15.13
C ILE A 129 17.69 -2.61 14.23
N PRO A 130 18.78 -3.23 14.72
CA PRO A 130 19.89 -3.66 13.88
C PRO A 130 19.42 -4.76 12.93
N THR A 131 19.19 -4.40 11.67
CA THR A 131 18.78 -5.37 10.63
C THR A 131 20.01 -6.13 10.13
N THR A 132 20.12 -7.38 10.56
CA THR A 132 21.06 -8.34 9.99
C THR A 132 20.62 -8.63 8.54
N PRO A 133 21.52 -8.66 7.54
CA PRO A 133 21.16 -8.89 6.15
C PRO A 133 20.63 -10.32 5.97
N LYS A 134 19.30 -10.48 5.85
CA LYS A 134 18.71 -11.74 5.39
C LYS A 134 18.68 -11.73 3.86
N LYS A 135 19.53 -12.57 3.28
CA LYS A 135 19.54 -12.93 1.86
C LYS A 135 18.14 -13.36 1.42
N VAL A 136 17.50 -12.57 0.57
CA VAL A 136 16.20 -12.88 -0.04
C VAL A 136 16.37 -14.11 -0.92
N ILE A 137 15.85 -15.24 -0.47
CA ILE A 137 15.72 -16.45 -1.28
C ILE A 137 14.41 -16.31 -2.05
N SER A 138 14.50 -15.98 -3.34
CA SER A 138 13.37 -16.05 -4.27
C SER A 138 12.88 -17.50 -4.36
N THR A 139 11.84 -17.83 -3.60
CA THR A 139 11.05 -19.03 -3.85
C THR A 139 10.16 -18.76 -5.06
N VAL A 140 10.41 -19.46 -6.16
CA VAL A 140 9.60 -19.48 -7.38
C VAL A 140 8.13 -19.69 -7.02
N THR A 141 7.31 -18.64 -7.14
CA THR A 141 5.85 -18.75 -6.97
C THR A 141 5.30 -19.63 -8.09
N PRO A 142 4.45 -20.65 -7.79
CA PRO A 142 3.82 -21.48 -8.81
C PRO A 142 3.09 -20.64 -9.87
N CYS A 143 3.23 -20.99 -11.15
CA CYS A 143 2.53 -20.27 -12.19
C CYS A 143 1.11 -20.81 -12.40
N GLU A 144 0.18 -20.26 -11.64
CA GLU A 144 -1.24 -20.56 -11.68
C GLU A 144 -2.09 -19.29 -11.69
N ASP A 145 -3.35 -19.42 -12.06
CA ASP A 145 -4.33 -18.34 -11.89
C ASP A 145 -4.83 -18.37 -10.45
N PHE A 146 -4.81 -17.21 -9.79
CA PHE A 146 -5.29 -17.05 -8.42
C PHE A 146 -6.81 -16.89 -8.33
N VAL A 147 -7.48 -16.57 -9.44
CA VAL A 147 -8.95 -16.44 -9.50
C VAL A 147 -9.50 -17.45 -10.51
N VAL A 148 -10.12 -18.51 -10.00
CA VAL A 148 -10.72 -19.60 -10.79
C VAL A 148 -12.22 -19.70 -10.49
N GLY A 149 -13.05 -19.75 -11.54
CA GLY A 149 -14.50 -19.87 -11.41
C GLY A 149 -15.24 -18.56 -11.12
N GLY A 150 -16.47 -18.46 -11.65
CA GLY A 150 -17.32 -17.28 -11.53
C GLY A 150 -17.03 -16.21 -12.60
N PRO A 151 -17.85 -15.15 -12.68
CA PRO A 151 -17.78 -14.13 -13.74
C PRO A 151 -16.53 -13.26 -13.68
N TYR A 152 -15.81 -13.27 -12.55
CA TYR A 152 -14.59 -12.49 -12.33
C TYR A 152 -13.31 -13.34 -12.44
N ASP A 153 -13.43 -14.60 -12.89
CA ASP A 153 -12.26 -15.44 -13.05
C ASP A 153 -11.37 -15.02 -14.23
N CYS A 154 -10.15 -15.55 -14.22
CA CYS A 154 -9.17 -15.25 -15.24
C CYS A 154 -9.66 -15.63 -16.64
N LYS A 155 -10.39 -16.75 -16.76
CA LYS A 155 -10.95 -17.21 -18.03
C LYS A 155 -12.00 -16.24 -18.59
N SER A 156 -12.87 -15.71 -17.74
CA SER A 156 -13.91 -14.75 -18.09
C SER A 156 -13.35 -13.37 -18.41
N ASN A 157 -12.15 -13.05 -17.92
CA ASN A 157 -11.51 -11.74 -18.09
C ASN A 157 -10.22 -11.81 -18.93
N GLN A 158 -10.06 -12.85 -19.75
CA GLN A 158 -8.87 -13.03 -20.60
C GLN A 158 -8.67 -11.88 -21.59
N ASN A 159 -9.74 -11.21 -22.00
CA ASN A 159 -9.68 -10.00 -22.83
C ASN A 159 -8.91 -8.84 -22.15
N ARG A 160 -8.92 -8.78 -20.82
CA ARG A 160 -8.18 -7.76 -20.05
C ARG A 160 -6.70 -8.09 -19.92
N CYS A 161 -6.26 -9.30 -20.30
CA CYS A 161 -4.84 -9.65 -20.30
C CYS A 161 -4.00 -8.71 -21.15
N LYS A 162 -4.57 -7.92 -22.07
CA LYS A 162 -3.86 -6.93 -22.89
C LYS A 162 -4.25 -5.48 -22.57
N ASP A 163 -5.18 -5.27 -21.65
CA ASP A 163 -5.66 -3.94 -21.28
C ASP A 163 -4.75 -3.37 -20.18
N PRO A 164 -4.01 -2.28 -20.42
CA PRO A 164 -3.09 -1.67 -19.45
C PRO A 164 -3.70 -1.27 -18.13
N ILE A 165 -5.00 -0.98 -18.10
CA ILE A 165 -5.72 -0.72 -16.85
C ILE A 165 -5.70 -1.96 -15.95
N TRP A 166 -5.71 -3.15 -16.56
CA TRP A 166 -5.77 -4.43 -15.87
C TRP A 166 -4.50 -5.23 -15.99
N LEU A 167 -3.47 -4.74 -16.70
CA LEU A 167 -2.28 -5.53 -17.02
C LEU A 167 -1.56 -6.03 -15.76
N ASP A 168 -1.44 -5.18 -14.75
CA ASP A 168 -0.85 -5.56 -13.47
C ASP A 168 -1.70 -6.61 -12.76
N LEU A 169 -3.01 -6.37 -12.64
CA LEU A 169 -3.94 -7.34 -12.06
C LEU A 169 -3.89 -8.68 -12.80
N MET A 170 -3.81 -8.66 -14.13
CA MET A 170 -3.79 -9.84 -14.98
C MET A 170 -2.46 -10.56 -14.94
N ARG A 171 -1.34 -9.84 -14.86
CA ARG A 171 0.00 -10.41 -14.65
C ARG A 171 0.13 -11.05 -13.29
N GLU A 172 -0.56 -10.51 -12.29
CA GLU A 172 -0.48 -11.00 -10.93
C GLU A 172 -1.46 -12.16 -10.68
N LYS A 173 -2.76 -11.92 -10.94
CA LYS A 173 -3.85 -12.85 -10.63
C LYS A 173 -4.10 -13.89 -11.73
N CYS A 174 -3.77 -13.56 -12.97
CA CYS A 174 -4.13 -14.36 -14.14
C CYS A 174 -2.92 -14.75 -14.99
N LYS A 175 -1.75 -14.88 -14.36
CA LYS A 175 -0.48 -15.19 -15.03
C LYS A 175 -0.54 -16.41 -15.93
N LYS A 176 -1.33 -17.43 -15.60
CA LYS A 176 -1.46 -18.63 -16.41
C LYS A 176 -2.40 -18.39 -17.59
N THR A 177 -3.60 -17.87 -17.35
CA THR A 177 -4.59 -17.55 -18.40
C THR A 177 -4.07 -16.51 -19.39
N CYS A 178 -3.28 -15.54 -18.92
CA CYS A 178 -2.71 -14.48 -19.75
C CYS A 178 -1.34 -14.84 -20.36
N GLY A 179 -0.78 -16.02 -20.05
CA GLY A 179 0.50 -16.45 -20.62
C GLY A 179 1.73 -15.70 -20.08
N TYR A 180 1.67 -15.19 -18.86
CA TYR A 180 2.78 -14.54 -18.16
C TYR A 180 3.69 -15.52 -17.41
N CYS A 181 3.32 -16.80 -17.34
CA CYS A 181 4.20 -17.85 -16.87
C CYS A 181 5.53 -17.86 -17.61
N GLY A 182 6.64 -17.69 -16.88
CA GLY A 182 7.99 -17.76 -17.45
C GLY A 182 8.56 -16.43 -17.96
N LYS A 183 7.83 -15.32 -17.86
CA LYS A 183 8.43 -13.98 -17.91
C LYS A 183 8.70 -13.53 -16.50
N GLY A 184 9.78 -14.04 -15.91
CA GLY A 184 10.34 -13.45 -14.70
C GLY A 184 10.51 -11.95 -14.93
N THR A 185 10.31 -11.16 -13.89
CA THR A 185 10.83 -9.79 -13.79
C THR A 185 12.36 -9.86 -13.95
N GLU A 186 12.81 -10.00 -15.20
CA GLU A 186 14.15 -9.67 -15.59
C GLU A 186 14.24 -8.16 -15.47
N SER A 187 14.59 -7.73 -14.25
CA SER A 187 15.38 -6.53 -14.03
C SER A 187 16.76 -6.77 -14.66
N GLY A 188 16.76 -6.94 -15.98
CA GLY A 188 17.94 -6.99 -16.82
C GLY A 188 18.22 -5.57 -17.24
N GLY A 189 18.99 -4.86 -16.41
CA GLY A 189 19.64 -3.60 -16.76
C GLY A 189 20.56 -3.81 -17.95
N THR A 190 19.98 -3.84 -19.14
CA THR A 190 20.66 -3.64 -20.41
C THR A 190 20.17 -2.28 -20.88
N SER A 191 21.10 -1.37 -21.11
CA SER A 191 20.88 -0.05 -21.70
C SER A 191 20.23 -0.19 -23.07
N VAL A 192 18.91 -0.33 -23.10
CA VAL A 192 18.08 -0.35 -24.31
C VAL A 192 17.46 1.04 -24.39
N GLY A 193 17.59 1.70 -25.54
CA GLY A 193 17.16 3.08 -25.73
C GLY A 193 15.74 3.34 -25.24
N CYS A 194 15.47 4.60 -24.89
CA CYS A 194 14.15 5.05 -24.48
C CYS A 194 13.08 4.64 -25.49
N ASN A 195 12.36 3.55 -25.20
CA ASN A 195 11.33 3.02 -26.05
C ASN A 195 10.19 2.51 -25.20
N ASP A 196 8.99 2.62 -25.74
CA ASP A 196 7.82 2.00 -25.16
C ASP A 196 7.85 0.49 -25.34
N HIS A 197 7.53 -0.24 -24.28
CA HIS A 197 7.46 -1.70 -24.27
C HIS A 197 6.08 -2.21 -24.69
N LEU A 198 5.04 -1.35 -24.69
CA LEU A 198 3.71 -1.66 -25.21
C LEU A 198 3.45 -0.92 -26.52
N SER A 199 2.81 -1.61 -27.47
CA SER A 199 2.47 -1.05 -28.79
C SER A 199 1.44 0.08 -28.73
N ASP A 200 0.65 0.12 -27.65
CA ASP A 200 -0.49 1.03 -27.51
C ASP A 200 -0.24 2.18 -26.52
N CYS A 201 1.01 2.44 -26.13
CA CYS A 201 1.33 3.47 -25.13
C CYS A 201 0.70 4.83 -25.42
N SER A 202 0.61 5.25 -26.69
CA SER A 202 -0.04 6.50 -27.08
C SER A 202 -1.51 6.60 -26.65
N LYS A 203 -2.23 5.48 -26.56
CA LYS A 203 -3.63 5.44 -26.07
C LYS A 203 -3.74 5.68 -24.57
N TYR A 204 -2.66 5.44 -23.83
CA TYR A 204 -2.64 5.47 -22.36
C TYR A 204 -1.80 6.61 -21.80
N ASN A 205 -1.41 7.58 -22.62
CA ASN A 205 -0.59 8.72 -22.19
C ASN A 205 -1.20 9.51 -21.02
N TYR A 206 -2.53 9.52 -20.88
CA TYR A 206 -3.23 10.15 -19.76
C TYR A 206 -2.95 9.48 -18.42
N LEU A 207 -2.54 8.21 -18.43
CA LEU A 207 -2.14 7.45 -17.24
C LEU A 207 -0.73 7.80 -16.78
N CYS A 208 0.10 8.45 -17.59
CA CYS A 208 1.47 8.80 -17.23
C CYS A 208 1.51 9.54 -15.88
N LYS A 209 0.56 10.46 -15.64
CA LYS A 209 0.48 11.26 -14.41
C LYS A 209 -0.50 10.70 -13.37
N ASN A 210 -1.18 9.58 -13.66
CA ASN A 210 -2.11 8.98 -12.72
C ASN A 210 -1.33 8.22 -11.64
N PRO A 211 -1.46 8.58 -10.34
CA PRO A 211 -0.71 7.94 -9.26
C PRO A 211 -0.88 6.42 -9.19
N ALA A 212 -2.05 5.90 -9.59
CA ALA A 212 -2.31 4.47 -9.61
C ALA A 212 -1.52 3.72 -10.71
N TYR A 213 -1.11 4.41 -11.78
CA TYR A 213 -0.47 3.80 -12.96
C TYR A 213 0.92 4.36 -13.26
N VAL A 214 1.41 5.34 -12.51
CA VAL A 214 2.70 6.01 -12.80
C VAL A 214 3.87 5.02 -12.84
N THR A 215 3.90 4.05 -11.92
CA THR A 215 4.94 3.00 -11.90
C THR A 215 4.84 2.11 -13.14
N PHE A 216 3.62 1.70 -13.49
CA PHE A 216 3.34 0.92 -14.69
C PHE A 216 3.79 1.65 -15.96
N MET A 217 3.45 2.92 -16.07
CA MET A 217 3.79 3.76 -17.22
C MET A 217 5.29 4.03 -17.31
N LYS A 218 5.98 4.23 -16.17
CA LYS A 218 7.46 4.28 -16.12
C LYS A 218 8.12 3.02 -16.63
N GLN A 219 7.56 1.85 -16.31
CA GLN A 219 8.14 0.57 -16.69
C GLN A 219 7.80 0.14 -18.12
N ASN A 220 6.60 0.48 -18.63
CA ASN A 220 6.10 -0.07 -19.89
C ASN A 220 5.97 0.98 -21.01
N CYS A 221 5.86 2.27 -20.67
CA CYS A 221 5.71 3.37 -21.62
C CYS A 221 6.65 4.55 -21.31
N PRO A 222 7.95 4.31 -21.03
CA PRO A 222 8.84 5.39 -20.59
C PRO A 222 9.04 6.46 -21.67
N ALA A 223 8.98 6.10 -22.95
CA ALA A 223 9.12 7.06 -24.05
C ALA A 223 7.87 7.92 -24.21
N THR A 224 6.67 7.31 -24.27
CA THR A 224 5.40 8.04 -24.35
C THR A 224 5.21 8.99 -23.16
N CYS A 225 5.68 8.60 -21.97
CA CYS A 225 5.52 9.40 -20.76
C CYS A 225 6.67 10.35 -20.45
N ASN A 226 7.74 10.37 -21.26
CA ASN A 226 8.97 11.11 -20.99
C ASN A 226 9.55 10.81 -19.60
N TYR A 227 9.66 9.52 -19.27
CA TYR A 227 10.35 9.02 -18.07
C TYR A 227 11.79 8.56 -18.34
N CYS A 228 12.17 8.59 -19.60
CA CYS A 228 13.54 8.81 -20.01
C CYS A 228 14.14 10.25 -19.79
#